data_AF-A0A382S4P1-F1
#
_entry.id   AF-A0A382S4P1-F1
#
_cell.length_a   1.000
_cell.length_b   1.000
_cell.length_c   1.000
_cell.angle_alpha   90.00
_cell.angle_beta   90.00
_cell.angle_gamma   90.00
#
_symmetry.space_group_name_H-M   'P 1'
#
loop_
_entity.id
_entity.type
_entity.pdbx_description
1 polymer ?
#
loop_
_entity_poly.entity_id
_entity_poly.type
_entity_poly.pdbx_seq_one_letter_code
_entity_poly.pdbx_strand_id
1 'polypeptide(L)'
;VPRPITPDDFPEIEKHMKTLIKANEPFIQEGWAFDQAREWFGARDQKFKLELIDGLSNQDTDSAGEGISNDGVSVYHSGNFTDLCKGPHVEKTRECRHFKLLRVSGAYWRADQNREQLQRIYGTAWSTKDELRNYLRMLEEAEKRDHRRLGKQLDLFQTHPESAGAIFWLPKGTIVYNKLAEKARKLYQNEGYHEVRTPLIYDKSLWETSGHWEHFRDDMFTFPNEVGDPSSGLKPMNCPAHMLIFKSKRHSYRDLPYRLHDQGVLHRNEVTGALSGLTRVRQFCQDDAHNFVMSEQIEEEHNRIIGLIRRIYKA
;
A
#
# COMPACT_ATOMS: atom_id res chain seq x y z
N VAL A 1 16.65 -22.68 -4.81
CA VAL A 1 16.20 -23.52 -3.66
C VAL A 1 15.18 -24.51 -4.18
N PRO A 2 15.26 -25.81 -3.84
CA PRO A 2 14.41 -26.86 -4.45
C PRO A 2 12.93 -26.81 -4.02
N ARG A 3 12.59 -26.06 -2.97
CA ARG A 3 11.22 -25.83 -2.50
C ARG A 3 11.04 -24.40 -1.99
N PRO A 4 9.79 -23.92 -1.82
CA PRO A 4 9.51 -22.68 -1.11
C PRO A 4 10.12 -22.67 0.30
N ILE A 5 10.65 -21.50 0.67
CA ILE A 5 11.17 -21.18 1.99
C ILE A 5 9.97 -20.85 2.89
N THR A 6 10.01 -21.41 4.08
CA THR A 6 8.99 -21.28 5.12
C THR A 6 9.63 -20.68 6.38
N PRO A 7 8.83 -20.17 7.34
CA PRO A 7 9.37 -19.72 8.62
C PRO A 7 10.18 -20.80 9.37
N ASP A 8 9.90 -22.08 9.13
CA ASP A 8 10.62 -23.21 9.74
C ASP A 8 12.07 -23.34 9.24
N ASP A 9 12.39 -22.73 8.09
CA ASP A 9 13.75 -22.69 7.53
C ASP A 9 14.60 -21.58 8.17
N PHE A 10 13.98 -20.59 8.82
CA PHE A 10 14.70 -19.43 9.36
C PHE A 10 15.75 -19.78 10.42
N PRO A 11 15.54 -20.72 11.36
CA PRO A 11 16.58 -21.10 12.32
C PRO A 11 17.86 -21.61 11.65
N GLU A 12 17.75 -22.36 10.55
CA GLU A 12 18.90 -22.86 9.81
C GLU A 12 19.62 -21.74 9.05
N ILE A 13 18.85 -20.89 8.34
CA ILE A 13 19.39 -19.72 7.63
C ILE A 13 20.10 -18.78 8.62
N GLU A 14 19.46 -18.44 9.75
CA GLU A 14 20.06 -17.60 10.79
C GLU A 14 21.30 -18.23 11.40
N LYS A 15 21.36 -19.56 11.55
CA LYS A 15 22.54 -20.28 12.01
C LYS A 15 23.69 -20.14 11.01
N HIS A 16 23.41 -20.31 9.71
CA HIS A 16 24.42 -20.13 8.66
C HIS A 16 24.93 -18.69 8.61
N MET A 17 24.03 -17.69 8.65
CA MET A 17 24.40 -16.27 8.74
C MET A 17 25.29 -15.97 9.95
N LYS A 18 25.00 -16.57 11.13
CA LYS A 18 25.85 -16.45 12.32
C LYS A 18 27.23 -17.07 12.13
N THR A 19 27.36 -18.13 11.33
CA THR A 19 28.66 -18.69 10.94
C THR A 19 29.46 -17.70 10.10
N LEU A 20 28.82 -17.04 9.12
CA LEU A 20 29.47 -16.00 8.30
C LEU A 20 29.93 -14.80 9.15
N ILE A 21 29.10 -14.35 10.08
CA ILE A 21 29.45 -13.27 11.04
C ILE A 21 30.68 -13.64 11.88
N LYS A 22 30.82 -14.92 12.26
CA LYS A 22 32.00 -15.42 13.00
C LYS A 22 33.25 -15.50 12.13
N ALA A 23 33.10 -15.76 10.82
CA ALA A 23 34.21 -15.78 9.87
C ALA A 23 34.86 -14.39 9.72
N ASN A 24 34.13 -13.30 10.01
CA ASN A 24 34.63 -11.93 10.03
C ASN A 24 35.26 -11.50 8.70
N GLU A 25 34.65 -11.95 7.61
CA GLU A 25 35.04 -11.60 6.24
C GLU A 25 34.77 -10.11 5.97
N PRO A 26 35.66 -9.43 5.23
CA PRO A 26 35.44 -8.05 4.79
C PRO A 26 34.37 -8.00 3.69
N PHE A 27 33.71 -6.85 3.58
CA PHE A 27 32.97 -6.46 2.38
C PHE A 27 33.87 -5.59 1.50
N ILE A 28 34.26 -6.10 0.34
CA ILE A 28 35.17 -5.43 -0.59
C ILE A 28 34.35 -4.93 -1.78
N GLN A 29 34.37 -3.63 -2.03
CA GLN A 29 33.72 -3.03 -3.19
C GLN A 29 34.68 -3.00 -4.38
N GLU A 30 34.20 -3.44 -5.53
CA GLU A 30 34.88 -3.36 -6.82
C GLU A 30 33.98 -2.69 -7.86
N GLY A 31 34.58 -1.94 -8.79
CA GLY A 31 33.89 -1.41 -9.96
C GLY A 31 34.14 -2.32 -11.16
N TRP A 32 33.07 -2.83 -11.77
CA TRP A 32 33.14 -3.71 -12.93
C TRP A 32 32.53 -3.03 -14.15
N ALA A 33 33.14 -3.23 -15.32
CA ALA A 33 32.51 -2.86 -16.59
C ALA A 33 31.25 -3.69 -16.82
N PHE A 34 30.27 -3.13 -17.55
CA PHE A 34 29.00 -3.83 -17.80
C PHE A 34 29.20 -5.21 -18.44
N ASP A 35 30.09 -5.34 -19.40
CA ASP A 35 30.34 -6.62 -20.09
C ASP A 35 30.99 -7.67 -19.18
N GLN A 36 31.92 -7.25 -18.33
CA GLN A 36 32.52 -8.10 -17.31
C GLN A 36 31.45 -8.61 -16.33
N ALA A 37 30.56 -7.72 -15.88
CA ALA A 37 29.47 -8.10 -14.98
C ALA A 37 28.49 -9.06 -15.67
N ARG A 38 28.12 -8.82 -16.93
CA ARG A 38 27.28 -9.72 -17.72
C ARG A 38 27.87 -11.11 -17.84
N GLU A 39 29.15 -11.21 -18.20
CA GLU A 39 29.83 -12.50 -18.32
C GLU A 39 29.82 -13.26 -16.99
N TRP A 40 30.20 -12.59 -15.89
CA TRP A 40 30.31 -13.22 -14.58
C TRP A 40 28.97 -13.70 -14.02
N PHE A 41 27.91 -12.88 -14.11
CA PHE A 41 26.57 -13.23 -13.64
C PHE A 41 25.87 -14.21 -14.60
N GLY A 42 26.15 -14.13 -15.90
CA GLY A 42 25.64 -15.06 -16.91
C GLY A 42 26.20 -16.47 -16.76
N ALA A 43 27.50 -16.60 -16.49
CA ALA A 43 28.13 -17.88 -16.18
C ALA A 43 27.56 -18.57 -14.92
N ARG A 44 26.79 -17.85 -14.09
CA ARG A 44 26.16 -18.32 -12.85
C ARG A 44 24.63 -18.34 -12.90
N ASP A 45 24.06 -18.19 -14.08
CA ASP A 45 22.60 -18.23 -14.32
C ASP A 45 21.80 -17.23 -13.46
N GLN A 46 22.38 -16.05 -13.19
CA GLN A 46 21.76 -14.99 -12.38
C GLN A 46 20.88 -14.06 -13.23
N LYS A 47 19.83 -14.60 -13.85
CA LYS A 47 18.97 -13.88 -14.82
C LYS A 47 18.49 -12.49 -14.36
N PHE A 48 18.11 -12.35 -13.10
CA PHE A 48 17.59 -11.08 -12.57
C PHE A 48 18.69 -10.02 -12.44
N LYS A 49 19.93 -10.43 -12.19
CA LYS A 49 21.08 -9.51 -12.13
C LYS A 49 21.45 -9.03 -13.53
N LEU A 50 21.36 -9.89 -14.55
CA LEU A 50 21.54 -9.50 -15.95
C LEU A 50 20.51 -8.45 -16.37
N GLU A 51 19.23 -8.65 -16.05
CA GLU A 51 18.19 -7.68 -16.40
C GLU A 51 18.39 -6.33 -15.67
N LEU A 52 18.90 -6.34 -14.43
CA LEU A 52 19.27 -5.11 -13.74
C LEU A 52 20.43 -4.40 -14.44
N ILE A 53 21.46 -5.14 -14.85
CA ILE A 53 22.60 -4.61 -15.60
C ILE A 53 22.14 -3.98 -16.91
N ASP A 54 21.28 -4.65 -17.68
CA ASP A 54 20.77 -4.13 -18.95
C ASP A 54 19.86 -2.91 -18.76
N GLY A 55 19.06 -2.91 -17.69
CA GLY A 55 18.27 -1.74 -17.31
C GLY A 55 19.13 -0.53 -16.97
N LEU A 56 20.28 -0.74 -16.32
CA LEU A 56 21.23 0.31 -15.97
C LEU A 56 22.02 0.80 -17.18
N SER A 57 22.42 -0.08 -18.11
CA SER A 57 23.16 0.32 -19.31
C SER A 57 22.33 1.11 -20.32
N ASN A 58 21.01 1.01 -20.25
CA ASN A 58 20.07 1.64 -21.20
C ASN A 58 19.43 2.93 -20.69
N GLN A 59 19.73 3.37 -19.46
CA GLN A 59 19.24 4.65 -18.92
C GLN A 59 20.26 5.76 -19.19
N ASP A 60 19.79 6.86 -19.82
CA ASP A 60 20.57 8.10 -19.90
C ASP A 60 20.95 8.56 -18.48
N THR A 61 22.24 8.79 -18.29
CA THR A 61 22.98 8.88 -17.02
C THR A 61 22.57 10.04 -16.10
N ASP A 62 21.53 10.80 -16.45
CA ASP A 62 21.05 11.97 -15.70
C ASP A 62 19.91 11.66 -14.71
N SER A 63 19.28 10.48 -14.79
CA SER A 63 18.17 10.08 -13.90
C SER A 63 18.54 8.99 -12.89
N ALA A 64 19.80 8.56 -12.89
CA ALA A 64 20.23 7.35 -12.24
C ALA A 64 20.91 7.68 -10.90
N GLY A 65 20.19 7.49 -9.78
CA GLY A 65 20.60 7.99 -8.47
C GLY A 65 22.05 7.64 -8.06
N GLU A 66 22.84 8.68 -7.77
CA GLU A 66 24.17 8.76 -7.14
C GLU A 66 24.98 7.46 -6.93
N GLY A 67 25.27 6.67 -7.95
CA GLY A 67 26.08 5.43 -7.79
C GLY A 67 26.36 4.68 -9.08
N ILE A 68 26.21 5.37 -10.20
CA ILE A 68 26.37 4.86 -11.55
C ILE A 68 27.44 5.76 -12.17
N SER A 69 28.58 5.18 -12.55
CA SER A 69 29.48 5.82 -13.49
C SER A 69 29.00 5.47 -14.90
N ASN A 70 29.28 6.33 -15.88
CA ASN A 70 28.87 6.13 -17.28
C ASN A 70 29.30 4.78 -17.88
N ASP A 71 30.23 4.07 -17.25
CA ASP A 71 30.93 2.92 -17.83
C ASP A 71 30.80 1.59 -17.04
N GLY A 72 30.02 1.51 -15.94
CA GLY A 72 29.93 0.25 -15.19
C GLY A 72 29.03 0.17 -13.96
N VAL A 73 29.18 -0.93 -13.22
CA VAL A 73 28.41 -1.28 -12.01
C VAL A 73 29.31 -1.52 -10.80
N SER A 74 28.77 -1.26 -9.61
CA SER A 74 29.42 -1.61 -8.34
C SER A 74 29.05 -3.03 -7.90
N VAL A 75 30.07 -3.77 -7.48
CA VAL A 75 29.97 -5.16 -7.02
C VAL A 75 30.61 -5.26 -5.65
N TYR A 76 29.99 -6.03 -4.75
CA TYR A 76 30.52 -6.32 -3.42
C TYR A 76 30.87 -7.80 -3.29
N HIS A 77 32.06 -8.05 -2.75
CA HIS A 77 32.55 -9.38 -2.41
C HIS A 77 32.58 -9.56 -0.89
N SER A 78 32.12 -10.72 -0.41
CA SER A 78 32.31 -11.18 0.95
C SER A 78 32.49 -12.69 0.95
N GLY A 79 33.72 -13.14 1.23
CA GLY A 79 34.12 -14.54 1.10
C GLY A 79 33.86 -15.06 -0.32
N ASN A 80 33.03 -16.10 -0.42
CA ASN A 80 32.66 -16.72 -1.70
C ASN A 80 31.40 -16.10 -2.34
N PHE A 81 30.82 -15.07 -1.71
CA PHE A 81 29.61 -14.42 -2.19
C PHE A 81 29.96 -13.10 -2.89
N THR A 82 29.35 -12.89 -4.05
CA THR A 82 29.52 -11.69 -4.87
C THR A 82 28.13 -11.21 -5.25
N ASP A 83 27.85 -9.92 -5.05
CA ASP A 83 26.56 -9.35 -5.39
C ASP A 83 26.67 -7.95 -6.00
N LEU A 84 25.71 -7.63 -6.87
CA LEU A 84 25.55 -6.28 -7.43
C LEU A 84 24.83 -5.42 -6.40
N CYS A 85 25.52 -4.41 -5.88
CA CYS A 85 24.99 -3.46 -4.91
C CYS A 85 25.77 -2.14 -4.98
N LYS A 86 25.05 -1.04 -4.81
CA LYS A 86 25.59 0.31 -4.75
C LYS A 86 26.28 0.63 -3.42
N GLY A 87 25.82 0.02 -2.33
CA GLY A 87 26.31 0.28 -0.97
C GLY A 87 25.92 1.66 -0.42
N PRO A 88 26.62 2.14 0.64
CA PRO A 88 27.77 1.50 1.29
C PRO A 88 27.39 0.27 2.12
N HIS A 89 28.35 -0.63 2.33
CA HIS A 89 28.26 -1.75 3.27
C HIS A 89 29.03 -1.42 4.56
N VAL A 90 28.74 -2.15 5.64
CA VAL A 90 29.66 -2.21 6.80
C VAL A 90 31.01 -2.80 6.37
N GLU A 91 32.07 -2.58 7.14
CA GLU A 91 33.41 -3.03 6.72
C GLU A 91 33.54 -4.55 6.77
N LYS A 92 32.94 -5.19 7.78
CA LYS A 92 33.07 -6.64 8.02
C LYS A 92 31.75 -7.26 8.45
N THR A 93 31.58 -8.52 8.08
CA THR A 93 30.43 -9.36 8.49
C THR A 93 30.23 -9.40 10.01
N ARG A 94 31.30 -9.25 10.82
CA ARG A 94 31.21 -9.21 12.29
C ARG A 94 30.36 -8.08 12.84
N GLU A 95 30.05 -7.06 12.06
CA GLU A 95 29.26 -5.89 12.49
C GLU A 95 27.76 -6.17 12.43
N CYS A 96 27.33 -7.14 11.62
CA CYS A 96 25.93 -7.53 11.47
C CYS A 96 25.44 -8.50 12.56
N ARG A 97 25.86 -8.34 13.83
CA ARG A 97 25.65 -9.36 14.89
C ARG A 97 24.20 -9.53 15.32
N HIS A 98 23.43 -8.45 15.31
CA HIS A 98 22.11 -8.42 15.92
C HIS A 98 21.06 -8.32 14.83
N PHE A 99 20.64 -9.47 14.31
CA PHE A 99 19.63 -9.57 13.28
C PHE A 99 18.59 -10.64 13.62
N LYS A 100 17.43 -10.56 12.95
CA LYS A 100 16.37 -11.57 13.03
C LYS A 100 15.61 -11.64 11.71
N LEU A 101 15.34 -12.86 11.23
CA LEU A 101 14.40 -13.09 10.14
C LEU A 101 12.97 -13.08 10.68
N LEU A 102 12.06 -12.40 9.99
CA LEU A 102 10.73 -12.08 10.49
C LEU A 102 9.63 -12.87 9.77
N ARG A 103 9.57 -12.80 8.44
CA ARG A 103 8.54 -13.46 7.64
C ARG A 103 8.99 -13.66 6.20
N VAL A 104 8.31 -14.56 5.50
CA VAL A 104 8.47 -14.78 4.06
C VAL A 104 7.18 -14.37 3.35
N SER A 105 7.28 -13.75 2.19
CA SER A 105 6.13 -13.47 1.32
C SER A 105 6.46 -13.79 -0.13
N GLY A 106 5.41 -13.96 -0.95
CA GLY A 106 5.55 -13.91 -2.40
C GLY A 106 5.72 -12.46 -2.86
N ALA A 107 6.45 -12.27 -3.95
CA ALA A 107 6.49 -11.03 -4.72
C ALA A 107 6.58 -11.37 -6.20
N TYR A 108 6.17 -10.47 -7.08
CA TYR A 108 6.41 -10.61 -8.51
C TYR A 108 7.53 -9.69 -8.94
N TRP A 109 8.36 -10.17 -9.88
CA TRP A 109 9.44 -9.37 -10.41
C TRP A 109 8.91 -8.11 -11.11
N ARG A 110 9.52 -6.95 -10.82
CA ARG A 110 9.01 -5.60 -11.17
C ARG A 110 7.55 -5.31 -10.82
N ALA A 111 6.98 -6.04 -9.84
CA ALA A 111 5.57 -5.98 -9.46
C ALA A 111 4.57 -6.33 -10.58
N ASP A 112 5.02 -7.03 -11.62
CA ASP A 112 4.18 -7.49 -12.74
C ASP A 112 3.73 -8.94 -12.53
N GLN A 113 2.42 -9.15 -12.38
CA GLN A 113 1.82 -10.47 -12.10
C GLN A 113 2.04 -11.49 -13.23
N ASN A 114 2.37 -11.05 -14.44
CA ASN A 114 2.67 -11.94 -15.57
C ASN A 114 4.12 -12.46 -15.55
N ARG A 115 4.95 -11.95 -14.63
CA ARG A 115 6.37 -12.30 -14.51
C ARG A 115 6.61 -13.30 -13.39
N GLU A 116 7.85 -13.73 -13.24
CA GLU A 116 8.22 -14.78 -12.31
C GLU A 116 7.91 -14.40 -10.85
N GLN A 117 7.31 -15.35 -10.13
CA GLN A 117 7.08 -15.24 -8.70
C GLN A 117 8.38 -15.48 -7.93
N LEU A 118 8.71 -14.54 -7.06
CA LEU A 118 9.88 -14.52 -6.19
C LEU A 118 9.47 -14.72 -4.74
N GLN A 119 10.43 -15.18 -3.94
CA GLN A 119 10.28 -15.32 -2.50
C GLN A 119 11.05 -14.20 -1.81
N ARG A 120 10.33 -13.35 -1.06
CA ARG A 120 10.89 -12.24 -0.32
C ARG A 120 10.98 -12.60 1.15
N ILE A 121 12.20 -12.68 1.67
CA ILE A 121 12.46 -12.87 3.10
C ILE A 121 12.65 -11.50 3.74
N TYR A 122 11.84 -11.20 4.75
CA TYR A 122 11.98 -10.00 5.57
C TYR A 122 12.84 -10.30 6.78
N GLY A 123 13.75 -9.38 7.10
CA GLY A 123 14.56 -9.41 8.31
C GLY A 123 14.79 -8.00 8.84
N THR A 124 15.37 -7.92 10.03
CA THR A 124 15.76 -6.68 10.69
C THR A 124 17.16 -6.83 11.27
N ALA A 125 17.92 -5.74 11.36
CA ALA A 125 19.25 -5.69 11.94
C ALA A 125 19.43 -4.41 12.76
N TRP A 126 20.20 -4.48 13.85
CA TRP A 126 20.40 -3.40 14.83
C TRP A 126 21.85 -3.35 15.30
N SER A 127 22.25 -2.18 15.82
CA SER A 127 23.60 -1.96 16.36
C SER A 127 23.83 -2.71 17.67
N THR A 128 22.76 -2.91 18.46
CA THR A 128 22.85 -3.59 19.76
C THR A 128 21.81 -4.71 19.93
N LYS A 129 22.11 -5.66 20.82
CA LYS A 129 21.19 -6.74 21.20
C LYS A 129 19.92 -6.21 21.87
N ASP A 130 20.02 -5.12 22.62
CA ASP A 130 18.88 -4.58 23.37
C ASP A 130 17.92 -3.81 22.46
N GLU A 131 18.41 -3.07 21.47
CA GLU A 131 17.57 -2.47 20.42
C GLU A 131 16.79 -3.54 19.64
N LEU A 132 17.46 -4.60 19.20
CA LEU A 132 16.79 -5.72 18.54
C LEU A 132 15.70 -6.32 19.43
N ARG A 133 15.99 -6.56 20.72
CA ARG A 133 15.01 -7.11 21.66
C ARG A 133 13.82 -6.17 21.84
N ASN A 134 14.07 -4.87 21.96
CA ASN A 134 13.02 -3.85 22.09
C ASN A 134 12.14 -3.81 20.85
N TYR A 135 12.74 -3.87 19.65
CA TYR A 135 12.00 -3.91 18.39
C TYR A 135 11.14 -5.17 18.27
N LEU A 136 11.68 -6.34 18.58
CA LEU A 136 10.91 -7.59 18.56
C LEU A 136 9.75 -7.57 19.56
N ARG A 137 9.96 -7.01 20.77
CA ARG A 137 8.88 -6.81 21.75
C ARG A 137 7.79 -5.87 21.21
N MET A 138 8.18 -4.79 20.53
CA MET A 138 7.22 -3.87 19.90
C MET A 138 6.38 -4.57 18.83
N LEU A 139 7.00 -5.42 18.00
CA LEU A 139 6.28 -6.20 16.99
C LEU A 139 5.29 -7.19 17.63
N GLU A 140 5.69 -7.88 18.69
CA GLU A 140 4.80 -8.80 19.44
C GLU A 140 3.60 -8.05 20.04
N GLU A 141 3.85 -6.87 20.62
CA GLU A 141 2.78 -6.01 21.16
C GLU A 141 1.87 -5.47 20.04
N ALA A 142 2.41 -5.15 18.87
CA ALA A 142 1.61 -4.74 17.71
C ALA A 142 0.74 -5.89 17.20
N GLU A 143 1.26 -7.12 17.14
CA GLU A 143 0.51 -8.31 16.71
C GLU A 143 -0.65 -8.64 17.65
N LYS A 144 -0.48 -8.45 18.96
CA LYS A 144 -1.56 -8.59 19.95
C LYS A 144 -2.72 -7.61 19.71
N ARG A 145 -2.44 -6.48 19.05
CA ARG A 145 -3.40 -5.40 18.76
C ARG A 145 -3.86 -5.39 17.31
N ASP A 146 -3.52 -6.41 16.54
CA ASP A 146 -3.96 -6.55 15.17
C ASP A 146 -5.48 -6.71 15.10
N HIS A 147 -6.15 -5.80 14.39
CA HIS A 147 -7.61 -5.81 14.26
C HIS A 147 -8.15 -7.08 13.61
N ARG A 148 -7.36 -7.79 12.80
CA ARG A 148 -7.75 -9.07 12.18
C ARG A 148 -7.82 -10.17 13.22
N ARG A 149 -6.89 -10.17 14.17
CA ARG A 149 -6.87 -11.09 15.31
C ARG A 149 -7.99 -10.74 16.29
N LEU A 150 -8.07 -9.48 16.70
CA LEU A 150 -9.09 -9.01 17.64
C LEU A 150 -10.50 -9.12 17.06
N GLY A 151 -10.68 -8.80 15.78
CA GLY A 151 -11.96 -8.90 15.08
C GLY A 151 -12.56 -10.30 15.14
N LYS A 152 -11.72 -11.33 14.97
CA LYS A 152 -12.10 -12.73 15.13
C LYS A 152 -12.34 -13.10 16.60
N GLN A 153 -11.44 -12.72 17.50
CA GLN A 153 -11.56 -13.06 18.94
C GLN A 153 -12.78 -12.44 19.61
N LEU A 154 -13.23 -11.28 19.11
CA LEU A 154 -14.33 -10.51 19.68
C LEU A 154 -15.65 -10.65 18.90
N ASP A 155 -15.71 -11.49 17.86
CA ASP A 155 -16.84 -11.62 16.93
C ASP A 155 -17.33 -10.28 16.35
N LEU A 156 -16.40 -9.46 15.85
CA LEU A 156 -16.73 -8.15 15.27
C LEU A 156 -17.00 -8.24 13.77
N PHE A 157 -16.15 -8.94 13.04
CA PHE A 157 -16.28 -9.08 11.60
C PHE A 157 -15.60 -10.36 11.10
N GLN A 158 -15.97 -10.78 9.89
CA GLN A 158 -15.28 -11.85 9.18
C GLN A 158 -15.08 -11.50 7.70
N THR A 159 -14.15 -12.20 7.07
CA THR A 159 -13.91 -12.15 5.62
C THR A 159 -14.27 -13.51 5.02
N HIS A 160 -14.83 -13.53 3.81
CA HIS A 160 -15.17 -14.76 3.11
C HIS A 160 -14.55 -14.78 1.71
N PRO A 161 -14.00 -15.91 1.22
CA PRO A 161 -13.38 -16.00 -0.11
C PRO A 161 -14.30 -15.60 -1.26
N GLU A 162 -15.61 -15.91 -1.15
CA GLU A 162 -16.61 -15.52 -2.17
C GLU A 162 -16.82 -14.01 -2.27
N SER A 163 -16.39 -13.23 -1.27
CA SER A 163 -16.46 -11.77 -1.28
C SER A 163 -15.16 -11.18 -0.74
N ALA A 164 -14.05 -11.55 -1.39
CA ALA A 164 -12.72 -11.10 -1.00
C ALA A 164 -12.64 -9.57 -1.00
N GLY A 165 -12.19 -8.99 0.12
CA GLY A 165 -12.09 -7.54 0.29
C GLY A 165 -13.41 -6.85 0.62
N ALA A 166 -14.50 -7.58 0.82
CA ALA A 166 -15.71 -7.06 1.44
C ALA A 166 -15.91 -7.69 2.82
N ILE A 167 -16.44 -6.91 3.75
CA ILE A 167 -16.46 -7.27 5.17
C ILE A 167 -17.86 -7.68 5.59
N PHE A 168 -17.96 -8.86 6.20
CA PHE A 168 -19.16 -9.30 6.88
C PHE A 168 -19.11 -8.78 8.32
N TRP A 169 -19.87 -7.72 8.59
CA TRP A 169 -20.03 -7.20 9.94
C TRP A 169 -20.91 -8.14 10.75
N LEU A 170 -20.35 -8.70 11.83
CA LEU A 170 -21.07 -9.56 12.77
C LEU A 170 -21.84 -8.68 13.78
N PRO A 171 -22.82 -9.22 14.54
CA PRO A 171 -23.70 -8.40 15.37
C PRO A 171 -23.00 -7.39 16.28
N LYS A 172 -21.90 -7.77 16.95
CA LYS A 172 -21.13 -6.87 17.82
C LYS A 172 -20.38 -5.79 17.01
N GLY A 173 -19.80 -6.15 15.87
CA GLY A 173 -19.13 -5.17 15.00
C GLY A 173 -20.11 -4.20 14.37
N THR A 174 -21.31 -4.67 13.98
CA THR A 174 -22.39 -3.81 13.47
C THR A 174 -22.82 -2.77 14.51
N ILE A 175 -22.87 -3.14 15.80
CA ILE A 175 -23.14 -2.17 16.88
C ILE A 175 -22.06 -1.08 16.91
N VAL A 176 -20.78 -1.48 16.89
CA VAL A 176 -19.65 -0.53 16.89
C VAL A 176 -19.71 0.38 15.66
N TYR A 177 -19.88 -0.20 14.48
CA TYR A 177 -20.00 0.54 13.22
C TYR A 177 -21.14 1.57 13.29
N ASN A 178 -22.34 1.16 13.70
CA ASN A 178 -23.49 2.05 13.79
C ASN A 178 -23.27 3.17 14.80
N LYS A 179 -22.65 2.89 15.96
CA LYS A 179 -22.36 3.91 16.96
C LYS A 179 -21.38 4.97 16.45
N LEU A 180 -20.33 4.54 15.74
CA LEU A 180 -19.38 5.47 15.11
C LEU A 180 -20.06 6.29 14.00
N ALA A 181 -20.82 5.63 13.13
CA ALA A 181 -21.56 6.29 12.05
C ALA A 181 -22.58 7.32 12.56
N GLU A 182 -23.35 6.97 13.60
CA GLU A 182 -24.30 7.86 14.28
C GLU A 182 -23.60 9.06 14.92
N LYS A 183 -22.45 8.84 15.58
CA LYS A 183 -21.68 9.91 16.21
C LYS A 183 -21.13 10.88 15.16
N ALA A 184 -20.54 10.36 14.09
CA ALA A 184 -20.05 11.16 12.97
C ALA A 184 -21.19 11.97 12.34
N ARG A 185 -22.32 11.33 12.01
CA ARG A 185 -23.52 11.99 11.46
C ARG A 185 -23.98 13.17 12.32
N LYS A 186 -24.04 13.00 13.65
CA LYS A 186 -24.41 14.08 14.57
C LYS A 186 -23.43 15.25 14.53
N LEU A 187 -22.13 14.98 14.44
CA LEU A 187 -21.11 16.03 14.31
C LEU A 187 -21.28 16.80 12.99
N TYR A 188 -21.49 16.11 11.86
CA TYR A 188 -21.75 16.76 10.57
C TYR A 188 -23.04 17.59 10.58
N GLN A 189 -24.13 17.06 11.14
CA GLN A 189 -25.40 17.78 11.21
C GLN A 189 -25.27 19.09 12.02
N ASN A 190 -24.54 19.06 13.14
CA ASN A 190 -24.28 20.26 13.96
C ASN A 190 -23.42 21.31 13.22
N GLU A 191 -22.69 20.91 12.19
CA GLU A 191 -21.84 21.78 11.36
C GLU A 191 -22.53 22.21 10.05
N GLY A 192 -23.84 21.98 9.93
CA GLY A 192 -24.63 22.40 8.77
C GLY A 192 -24.40 21.57 7.51
N TYR A 193 -23.98 20.30 7.65
CA TYR A 193 -23.94 19.38 6.52
C TYR A 193 -25.32 18.73 6.30
N HIS A 194 -25.67 18.58 5.02
CA HIS A 194 -26.87 17.88 4.60
C HIS A 194 -26.50 16.46 4.19
N GLU A 195 -26.99 15.48 4.95
CA GLU A 195 -26.80 14.07 4.61
C GLU A 195 -27.62 13.72 3.35
N VAL A 196 -26.96 13.09 2.39
CA VAL A 196 -27.56 12.61 1.13
C VAL A 196 -27.27 11.13 0.93
N ARG A 197 -28.06 10.49 0.06
CA ARG A 197 -27.81 9.12 -0.38
C ARG A 197 -27.85 9.09 -1.90
N THR A 198 -26.80 8.51 -2.48
CA THR A 198 -26.58 8.47 -3.93
C THR A 198 -26.56 7.02 -4.45
N PRO A 199 -26.97 6.77 -5.71
CA PRO A 199 -26.86 5.46 -6.34
C PRO A 199 -25.45 4.83 -6.27
N LEU A 200 -25.36 3.52 -6.51
CA LEU A 200 -24.09 2.80 -6.60
C LEU A 200 -23.55 2.69 -8.03
N ILE A 201 -24.46 2.56 -9.01
CA ILE A 201 -24.11 2.31 -10.40
C ILE A 201 -24.35 3.57 -11.20
N TYR A 202 -23.36 3.96 -12.01
CA TYR A 202 -23.46 5.09 -12.92
C TYR A 202 -22.96 4.71 -14.32
N ASP A 203 -23.53 5.39 -15.31
CA ASP A 203 -23.08 5.34 -16.68
C ASP A 203 -21.64 5.87 -16.82
N LYS A 204 -20.89 5.28 -17.76
CA LYS A 204 -19.51 5.64 -18.08
C LYS A 204 -19.33 7.13 -18.35
N SER A 205 -20.31 7.77 -18.99
CA SER A 205 -20.26 9.20 -19.34
C SER A 205 -20.06 10.11 -18.12
N LEU A 206 -20.54 9.73 -16.92
CA LEU A 206 -20.31 10.50 -15.71
C LEU A 206 -18.83 10.47 -15.29
N TRP A 207 -18.19 9.32 -15.44
CA TRP A 207 -16.77 9.13 -15.12
C TRP A 207 -15.87 9.82 -16.13
N GLU A 208 -16.25 9.82 -17.41
CA GLU A 208 -15.57 10.58 -18.46
C GLU A 208 -15.69 12.09 -18.20
N THR A 209 -16.90 12.59 -17.93
CA THR A 209 -17.16 14.01 -17.63
C THR A 209 -16.37 14.50 -16.41
N SER A 210 -16.20 13.65 -15.40
CA SER A 210 -15.47 13.99 -14.18
C SER A 210 -13.96 13.75 -14.26
N GLY A 211 -13.45 13.21 -15.37
CA GLY A 211 -12.03 12.86 -15.57
C GLY A 211 -11.59 11.56 -14.89
N HIS A 212 -12.44 10.94 -14.05
CA HIS A 212 -12.09 9.71 -13.33
C HIS A 212 -11.92 8.50 -14.24
N TRP A 213 -12.55 8.50 -15.42
CA TRP A 213 -12.38 7.40 -16.37
C TRP A 213 -10.92 7.25 -16.83
N GLU A 214 -10.24 8.36 -17.08
CA GLU A 214 -8.85 8.32 -17.56
C GLU A 214 -7.87 7.91 -16.45
N HIS A 215 -8.14 8.31 -15.21
CA HIS A 215 -7.21 8.12 -14.10
C HIS A 215 -7.52 6.93 -13.20
N PHE A 216 -8.73 6.39 -13.21
CA PHE A 216 -9.21 5.46 -12.18
C PHE A 216 -9.92 4.22 -12.73
N ARG A 217 -10.11 4.09 -14.05
CA ARG A 217 -10.86 2.96 -14.64
C ARG A 217 -10.29 1.58 -14.28
N ASP A 218 -8.98 1.47 -14.12
CA ASP A 218 -8.32 0.18 -13.83
C ASP A 218 -8.64 -0.30 -12.40
N ASP A 219 -8.95 0.65 -11.50
CA ASP A 219 -9.37 0.42 -10.12
C ASP A 219 -10.91 0.42 -9.95
N MET A 220 -11.68 0.37 -11.05
CA MET A 220 -13.14 0.35 -11.01
C MET A 220 -13.72 -1.03 -11.32
N PHE A 221 -14.83 -1.37 -10.67
CA PHE A 221 -15.68 -2.46 -11.13
C PHE A 221 -16.61 -1.95 -12.22
N THR A 222 -16.44 -2.47 -13.44
CA THR A 222 -17.21 -2.06 -14.62
C THR A 222 -18.13 -3.18 -15.10
N PHE A 223 -19.23 -2.79 -15.71
CA PHE A 223 -20.19 -3.69 -16.33
C PHE A 223 -20.21 -3.43 -17.84
N PRO A 224 -20.03 -4.47 -18.67
CA PRO A 224 -20.04 -4.31 -20.12
C PRO A 224 -21.45 -4.08 -20.67
N ASN A 225 -21.55 -3.48 -21.86
CA ASN A 225 -22.76 -3.46 -22.69
C ASN A 225 -22.92 -4.77 -23.47
N GLU A 226 -23.91 -4.83 -24.36
CA GLU A 226 -24.22 -5.99 -25.21
C GLU A 226 -23.06 -6.41 -26.14
N VAL A 227 -22.18 -5.49 -26.50
CA VAL A 227 -21.01 -5.76 -27.38
C VAL A 227 -19.72 -6.00 -26.60
N GLY A 228 -19.76 -5.99 -25.26
CA GLY A 228 -18.63 -6.32 -24.39
C GLY A 228 -17.84 -5.13 -23.85
N ASP A 229 -18.16 -3.89 -24.26
CA ASP A 229 -17.43 -2.70 -23.83
C ASP A 229 -17.95 -2.16 -22.48
N PRO A 230 -17.07 -1.69 -21.58
CA PRO A 230 -17.49 -1.04 -20.34
C PRO A 230 -18.48 0.10 -20.59
N SER A 231 -19.67 0.02 -19.98
CA SER A 231 -20.77 0.97 -20.18
C SER A 231 -21.24 1.62 -18.89
N SER A 232 -21.09 0.93 -17.77
CA SER A 232 -21.39 1.46 -16.44
C SER A 232 -20.45 0.85 -15.41
N GLY A 233 -20.52 1.30 -14.18
CA GLY A 233 -19.69 0.75 -13.11
C GLY A 233 -20.14 1.16 -11.73
N LEU A 234 -19.63 0.46 -10.73
CA LEU A 234 -19.79 0.85 -9.33
C LEU A 234 -18.98 2.12 -9.05
N LYS A 235 -19.54 3.03 -8.26
CA LYS A 235 -18.83 4.26 -7.88
C LYS A 235 -17.58 3.96 -7.03
N PRO A 236 -16.41 4.48 -7.41
CA PRO A 236 -15.20 4.41 -6.58
C PRO A 236 -15.08 5.55 -5.56
N MET A 237 -15.96 6.56 -5.68
CA MET A 237 -16.05 7.76 -4.84
C MET A 237 -17.41 8.45 -5.03
N ASN A 238 -17.80 9.34 -4.11
CA ASN A 238 -19.10 10.02 -4.18
C ASN A 238 -19.07 11.35 -4.96
N CYS A 239 -17.88 11.91 -5.24
CA CYS A 239 -17.72 13.27 -5.76
C CYS A 239 -18.62 13.55 -6.98
N PRO A 240 -18.60 12.73 -8.07
CA PRO A 240 -19.42 13.02 -9.24
C PRO A 240 -20.93 12.98 -8.96
N ALA A 241 -21.37 12.12 -8.05
CA ALA A 241 -22.77 12.07 -7.63
C ALA A 241 -23.20 13.34 -6.87
N HIS A 242 -22.31 13.88 -6.03
CA HIS A 242 -22.56 15.13 -5.30
C HIS A 242 -22.60 16.33 -6.25
N MET A 243 -21.79 16.32 -7.31
CA MET A 243 -21.87 17.31 -8.40
C MET A 243 -23.22 17.28 -9.12
N LEU A 244 -23.80 16.09 -9.36
CA LEU A 244 -25.14 15.96 -9.95
C LEU A 244 -26.22 16.53 -9.03
N ILE A 245 -26.13 16.29 -7.70
CA ILE A 245 -27.04 16.88 -6.72
C ILE A 245 -26.95 18.40 -6.76
N PHE A 246 -25.73 18.96 -6.72
CA PHE A 246 -25.53 20.40 -6.79
C PHE A 246 -26.08 20.97 -8.11
N LYS A 247 -25.80 20.33 -9.25
CA LYS A 247 -26.29 20.76 -10.57
C LYS A 247 -27.82 20.70 -10.71
N SER A 248 -28.52 19.90 -9.90
CA SER A 248 -29.98 19.70 -10.02
C SER A 248 -30.82 20.96 -9.78
N LYS A 249 -30.25 22.00 -9.16
CA LYS A 249 -30.91 23.27 -8.87
C LYS A 249 -30.01 24.46 -9.15
N ARG A 250 -30.61 25.64 -9.35
CA ARG A 250 -29.86 26.90 -9.37
C ARG A 250 -29.53 27.31 -7.93
N HIS A 251 -28.32 27.77 -7.71
CA HIS A 251 -27.84 28.25 -6.41
C HIS A 251 -27.50 29.74 -6.49
N SER A 252 -27.90 30.49 -5.47
CA SER A 252 -27.43 31.85 -5.22
C SER A 252 -26.11 31.82 -4.45
N TYR A 253 -25.31 32.87 -4.56
CA TYR A 253 -24.13 33.06 -3.69
C TYR A 253 -24.51 33.05 -2.20
N ARG A 254 -25.76 33.40 -1.87
CA ARG A 254 -26.31 33.38 -0.50
C ARG A 254 -26.58 31.98 0.03
N ASP A 255 -26.71 30.99 -0.85
CA ASP A 255 -26.91 29.59 -0.47
C ASP A 255 -25.57 28.90 -0.14
N LEU A 256 -24.45 29.55 -0.45
CA LEU A 256 -23.11 29.08 -0.14
C LEU A 256 -22.61 29.63 1.19
N PRO A 257 -21.91 28.84 2.02
CA PRO A 257 -21.39 27.50 1.73
C PRO A 257 -22.45 26.38 1.83
N TYR A 258 -22.54 25.55 0.78
CA TYR A 258 -23.46 24.42 0.70
C TYR A 258 -22.69 23.10 0.87
N ARG A 259 -23.13 22.24 1.79
CA ARG A 259 -22.32 21.12 2.28
C ARG A 259 -23.09 19.82 2.24
N LEU A 260 -22.57 18.85 1.53
CA LEU A 260 -23.14 17.51 1.43
C LEU A 260 -22.29 16.52 2.23
N HIS A 261 -22.95 15.61 2.92
CA HIS A 261 -22.33 14.48 3.63
C HIS A 261 -22.94 13.17 3.14
N ASP A 262 -22.12 12.13 2.95
CA ASP A 262 -22.56 10.83 2.46
C ASP A 262 -21.74 9.71 3.11
N GLN A 263 -22.44 8.76 3.74
CA GLN A 263 -21.85 7.53 4.30
C GLN A 263 -22.11 6.31 3.39
N GLY A 264 -22.35 6.57 2.11
CA GLY A 264 -22.66 5.58 1.10
C GLY A 264 -21.52 4.60 0.83
N VAL A 265 -21.90 3.41 0.38
CA VAL A 265 -20.96 2.34 0.03
C VAL A 265 -20.23 2.69 -1.26
N LEU A 266 -18.93 2.46 -1.28
CA LEU A 266 -18.02 2.65 -2.39
C LEU A 266 -17.33 1.32 -2.72
N HIS A 267 -16.92 1.18 -3.99
CA HIS A 267 -16.18 0.01 -4.44
C HIS A 267 -14.94 0.38 -5.25
N ARG A 268 -13.80 -0.26 -4.94
CA ARG A 268 -12.55 -0.15 -5.71
C ARG A 268 -12.01 -1.54 -6.00
N ASN A 269 -11.60 -1.80 -7.25
CA ASN A 269 -11.08 -3.09 -7.71
C ASN A 269 -9.62 -3.29 -7.30
N GLU A 270 -9.37 -3.25 -6.00
CA GLU A 270 -8.05 -3.46 -5.42
C GLU A 270 -7.49 -4.85 -5.79
N VAL A 271 -6.19 -4.91 -6.06
CA VAL A 271 -5.49 -6.19 -6.32
C VAL A 271 -5.62 -7.11 -5.10
N THR A 272 -5.98 -8.38 -5.34
CA THR A 272 -6.30 -9.34 -4.26
C THR A 272 -5.18 -9.47 -3.22
N GLY A 273 -3.92 -9.42 -3.67
CA GLY A 273 -2.75 -9.51 -2.78
C GLY A 273 -2.52 -8.30 -1.87
N ALA A 274 -3.16 -7.16 -2.14
CA ALA A 274 -3.06 -5.97 -1.31
C ALA A 274 -4.15 -5.91 -0.22
N LEU A 275 -5.18 -6.75 -0.29
CA LEU A 275 -6.27 -6.77 0.67
C LEU A 275 -5.78 -7.16 2.07
N SER A 276 -6.21 -6.41 3.10
CA SER A 276 -5.75 -6.64 4.47
C SER A 276 -6.79 -6.21 5.50
N GLY A 277 -7.53 -7.19 6.04
CA GLY A 277 -8.53 -6.96 7.08
C GLY A 277 -9.50 -5.83 6.72
N LEU A 278 -9.70 -4.90 7.66
CA LEU A 278 -10.45 -3.65 7.44
C LEU A 278 -9.63 -2.48 6.85
N THR A 279 -8.31 -2.63 6.68
CA THR A 279 -7.42 -1.52 6.32
C THR A 279 -7.37 -1.27 4.81
N ARG A 280 -7.40 -2.33 4.01
CA ARG A 280 -7.44 -2.26 2.55
C ARG A 280 -8.45 -3.27 2.03
N VAL A 281 -9.53 -2.74 1.45
CA VAL A 281 -10.77 -3.46 1.12
C VAL A 281 -11.27 -3.01 -0.24
N ARG A 282 -12.06 -3.86 -0.90
CA ARG A 282 -12.76 -3.54 -2.16
C ARG A 282 -14.06 -2.82 -1.92
N GLN A 283 -14.73 -3.07 -0.80
CA GLN A 283 -15.98 -2.40 -0.40
C GLN A 283 -15.75 -1.64 0.90
N PHE A 284 -16.10 -0.36 0.91
CA PHE A 284 -15.94 0.51 2.09
C PHE A 284 -16.99 1.61 2.10
N CYS A 285 -17.12 2.27 3.26
CA CYS A 285 -17.87 3.50 3.41
C CYS A 285 -16.91 4.55 3.96
N GLN A 286 -17.04 5.79 3.52
CA GLN A 286 -16.32 6.91 4.08
C GLN A 286 -17.32 7.83 4.77
N ASP A 287 -16.88 8.58 5.75
CA ASP A 287 -17.57 9.77 6.26
C ASP A 287 -17.39 10.95 5.29
N ASP A 288 -17.73 10.70 4.02
CA ASP A 288 -17.41 11.57 2.91
C ASP A 288 -18.21 12.88 2.95
N ALA A 289 -17.63 13.94 2.42
CA ALA A 289 -18.29 15.23 2.31
C ALA A 289 -17.74 16.09 1.17
N HIS A 290 -18.63 16.84 0.53
CA HIS A 290 -18.29 17.79 -0.51
C HIS A 290 -18.89 19.15 -0.20
N ASN A 291 -18.02 20.15 -0.11
CA ASN A 291 -18.39 21.51 0.27
C ASN A 291 -18.26 22.42 -0.95
N PHE A 292 -19.38 22.99 -1.36
CA PHE A 292 -19.48 23.96 -2.43
C PHE A 292 -19.37 25.34 -1.80
N VAL A 293 -18.35 26.08 -2.19
CA VAL A 293 -18.01 27.37 -1.59
C VAL A 293 -17.62 28.37 -2.67
N MET A 294 -17.74 29.66 -2.35
CA MET A 294 -17.11 30.73 -3.12
C MET A 294 -15.59 30.72 -2.89
N SER A 295 -14.82 31.23 -3.84
CA SER A 295 -13.35 31.27 -3.74
C SER A 295 -12.88 32.00 -2.48
N GLU A 296 -13.58 33.07 -2.08
CA GLU A 296 -13.27 33.88 -0.91
C GLU A 296 -13.56 33.14 0.42
N GLN A 297 -14.38 32.09 0.37
CA GLN A 297 -14.77 31.28 1.55
C GLN A 297 -13.83 30.09 1.79
N ILE A 298 -12.89 29.80 0.86
CA ILE A 298 -12.04 28.60 0.93
C ILE A 298 -11.24 28.53 2.24
N GLU A 299 -10.62 29.64 2.65
CA GLU A 299 -9.79 29.67 3.85
C GLU A 299 -10.62 29.43 5.13
N GLU A 300 -11.76 30.10 5.25
CA GLU A 300 -12.67 29.93 6.38
C GLU A 300 -13.19 28.48 6.45
N GLU A 301 -13.64 27.93 5.32
CA GLU A 301 -14.17 26.58 5.25
C GLU A 301 -13.09 25.53 5.56
N HIS A 302 -11.86 25.73 5.07
CA HIS A 302 -10.72 24.88 5.38
C HIS A 302 -10.43 24.86 6.88
N ASN A 303 -10.31 26.03 7.52
CA ASN A 303 -10.05 26.15 8.95
C ASN A 303 -11.16 25.47 9.78
N ARG A 304 -12.41 25.60 9.33
CA ARG A 304 -13.57 24.96 9.95
C ARG A 304 -13.50 23.43 9.87
N ILE A 305 -13.12 22.87 8.72
CA ILE A 305 -12.92 21.43 8.53
C ILE A 305 -11.81 20.91 9.45
N ILE A 306 -10.66 21.60 9.53
CA ILE A 306 -9.59 21.21 10.46
C ILE A 306 -10.08 21.24 11.92
N GLY A 307 -10.89 22.24 12.28
CA GLY A 307 -11.56 22.30 13.58
C GLY A 307 -12.49 21.12 13.85
N LEU A 308 -13.30 20.72 12.85
CA LEU A 308 -14.19 19.56 12.92
C LEU A 308 -13.40 18.27 13.10
N ILE A 309 -12.34 18.06 12.33
CA ILE A 309 -11.44 16.89 12.45
C ILE A 309 -10.88 16.79 13.88
N ARG A 310 -10.42 17.89 14.46
CA ARG A 310 -9.94 17.92 15.86
C ARG A 310 -11.04 17.55 16.85
N ARG A 311 -12.28 18.01 16.64
CA ARG A 311 -13.43 17.64 17.49
C ARG A 311 -13.76 16.16 17.37
N ILE A 312 -13.72 15.59 16.16
CA ILE A 312 -13.94 14.16 15.93
C ILE A 312 -12.93 13.33 16.72
N TYR A 313 -11.62 13.64 16.64
CA TYR A 313 -10.60 12.89 17.37
C TYR A 313 -10.65 13.05 18.90
N LYS A 314 -11.24 14.15 19.40
CA LYS A 314 -11.39 14.39 20.85
C LYS A 314 -12.63 13.71 21.45
N ALA A 315 -13.66 13.48 20.62
CA ALA A 315 -15.00 13.04 21.04
C ALA A 315 -15.11 11.54 21.28
#